data_AF-A0A6M4MGU4-F1
#
_entry.id   AF-A0A6M4MGU4-F1
#
_cell.length_a   1.000
_cell.length_b   1.000
_cell.length_c   1.000
_cell.angle_alpha   90.00
_cell.angle_beta   90.00
_cell.angle_gamma   90.00
#
_symmetry.space_group_name_H-M   'P 1'
#
loop_
_entity.id
_entity.type
_entity.pdbx_description
1 polymer ?
#
loop_
_entity_poly.entity_id
_entity_poly.type
_entity_poly.pdbx_seq_one_letter_code
_entity_poly.pdbx_strand_id
1 'polypeptide(L)'
;MIELPYLTDDTPFPDVSRALTEPNGLLAFGGALDVNRLFEAYTHGIFPWFSREEPILWWSPDPRAIIELDEFHASSSLRKLIKRQQYHVTLNYNFNAVIEACSSIPRLNPHTGKISRDTWITKEMQRAYEQLHIAGIAHSIEVWDEKDVLVGGLYGVAVGKVFCGESMFHKRDNTSKLAMYALVTHMKNHNLAFIDCQLPTAHLVSLGAKTLSRADFISRLHKLNQTLDEQGNIARFYRHCWLKQVITL
;
A
#
# COMPACT_ATOMS: atom_id res chain seq x y z
N MET A 1 -31.77 -5.51 -1.03
CA MET A 1 -30.95 -6.65 -0.54
C MET A 1 -29.66 -6.58 -1.32
N ILE A 2 -28.51 -6.45 -0.65
CA ILE A 2 -27.21 -6.47 -1.32
C ILE A 2 -26.83 -7.93 -1.49
N GLU A 3 -26.63 -8.38 -2.72
CA GLU A 3 -26.07 -9.71 -3.01
C GLU A 3 -24.57 -9.56 -3.21
N LEU A 4 -23.79 -10.19 -2.33
CA LEU A 4 -22.33 -10.15 -2.37
C LEU A 4 -21.80 -11.59 -2.54
N PRO A 5 -20.88 -11.85 -3.49
CA PRO A 5 -20.26 -13.16 -3.64
C PRO A 5 -19.51 -13.59 -2.37
N TYR A 6 -19.78 -14.81 -1.92
CA TYR A 6 -19.00 -15.49 -0.87
C TYR A 6 -17.84 -16.25 -1.52
N LEU A 7 -16.64 -16.07 -0.98
CA LEU A 7 -15.44 -16.78 -1.42
C LEU A 7 -15.07 -17.86 -0.40
N THR A 8 -14.79 -19.06 -0.91
CA THR A 8 -13.93 -20.03 -0.22
C THR A 8 -12.49 -19.85 -0.69
N ASP A 9 -11.54 -20.58 -0.10
CA ASP A 9 -10.10 -20.47 -0.40
C ASP A 9 -9.79 -20.71 -1.89
N ASP A 10 -10.51 -21.61 -2.55
CA ASP A 10 -10.32 -21.95 -3.97
C ASP A 10 -11.25 -21.18 -4.94
N THR A 11 -12.15 -20.33 -4.43
CA THR A 11 -13.08 -19.59 -5.28
C THR A 11 -12.35 -18.44 -5.98
N PRO A 12 -12.30 -18.33 -7.32
CA PRO A 12 -11.67 -17.21 -7.99
C PRO A 12 -12.30 -15.87 -7.61
N PHE A 13 -11.54 -14.78 -7.65
CA PHE A 13 -12.14 -13.45 -7.49
C PHE A 13 -13.14 -13.16 -8.62
N PRO A 14 -14.31 -12.57 -8.31
CA PRO A 14 -15.22 -12.10 -9.34
C PRO A 14 -14.60 -10.90 -10.09
N ASP A 15 -15.06 -10.69 -11.32
CA ASP A 15 -14.64 -9.54 -12.12
C ASP A 15 -14.90 -8.22 -11.38
N VAL A 16 -13.89 -7.36 -11.31
CA VAL A 16 -13.94 -6.09 -10.57
C VAL A 16 -15.01 -5.11 -11.08
N SER A 17 -15.49 -5.26 -12.32
CA SER A 17 -16.63 -4.51 -12.85
C SER A 17 -17.93 -4.78 -12.08
N ARG A 18 -18.01 -5.90 -11.36
CA ARG A 18 -19.17 -6.29 -10.54
C ARG A 18 -19.15 -5.68 -9.14
N ALA A 19 -18.10 -4.95 -8.75
CA ALA A 19 -18.05 -4.34 -7.43
C ALA A 19 -19.15 -3.27 -7.29
N LEU A 20 -19.74 -3.20 -6.10
CA LEU A 20 -20.86 -2.31 -5.79
C LEU A 20 -20.48 -0.84 -5.94
N THR A 21 -21.45 -0.02 -6.33
CA THR A 21 -21.31 1.45 -6.29
C THR A 21 -21.44 1.98 -4.87
N GLU A 22 -22.28 1.35 -4.04
CA GLU A 22 -22.47 1.69 -2.63
C GLU A 22 -22.60 0.39 -1.80
N PRO A 23 -21.70 0.13 -0.84
CA PRO A 23 -20.49 0.89 -0.55
C PRO A 23 -19.44 0.75 -1.68
N ASN A 24 -18.81 1.86 -2.05
CA ASN A 24 -17.99 1.96 -3.26
C ASN A 24 -16.85 0.93 -3.28
N GLY A 25 -16.93 0.02 -4.25
CA GLY A 25 -15.90 -0.96 -4.53
C GLY A 25 -16.05 -2.27 -3.78
N LEU A 26 -17.03 -2.44 -2.90
CA LEU A 26 -17.21 -3.72 -2.22
C LEU A 26 -17.51 -4.82 -3.25
N LEU A 27 -16.66 -5.84 -3.30
CA LEU A 27 -16.64 -6.83 -4.39
C LEU A 27 -17.05 -8.23 -3.93
N ALA A 28 -16.55 -8.67 -2.77
CA ALA A 28 -16.79 -10.01 -2.24
C ALA A 28 -16.47 -10.08 -0.74
N PHE A 29 -16.85 -11.19 -0.10
CA PHE A 29 -16.48 -11.49 1.29
C PHE A 29 -16.04 -12.95 1.49
N GLY A 30 -15.28 -13.22 2.55
CA GLY A 30 -14.78 -14.56 2.87
C GLY A 30 -13.39 -14.86 2.27
N GLY A 31 -13.05 -16.14 2.17
CA GLY A 31 -11.74 -16.65 1.77
C GLY A 31 -10.71 -16.59 2.90
N ALA A 32 -9.44 -16.47 2.52
CA ALA A 32 -8.29 -16.44 3.43
C ALA A 32 -7.34 -15.26 3.14
N LEU A 33 -6.46 -14.97 4.09
CA LEU A 33 -5.40 -13.95 3.99
C LEU A 33 -4.00 -14.59 3.85
N ASP A 34 -3.90 -15.67 3.07
CA ASP A 34 -2.61 -16.26 2.72
C ASP A 34 -1.92 -15.50 1.57
N VAL A 35 -0.64 -15.81 1.38
CA VAL A 35 0.24 -15.16 0.40
C VAL A 35 -0.32 -15.24 -1.02
N ASN A 36 -0.80 -16.42 -1.43
CA ASN A 36 -1.27 -16.63 -2.80
C ASN A 36 -2.54 -15.83 -3.05
N ARG A 37 -3.47 -15.89 -2.09
CA ARG A 37 -4.75 -15.19 -2.20
C ARG A 37 -4.59 -13.68 -2.23
N LEU A 38 -3.73 -13.14 -1.38
CA LEU A 38 -3.45 -11.71 -1.37
C LEU A 38 -2.72 -11.27 -2.64
N PHE A 39 -1.72 -12.04 -3.08
CA PHE A 39 -1.03 -11.75 -4.33
C PHE A 39 -2.00 -11.75 -5.51
N GLU A 40 -2.87 -12.76 -5.62
CA GLU A 40 -3.95 -12.81 -6.60
C GLU A 40 -4.81 -11.54 -6.53
N ALA A 41 -5.28 -11.15 -5.34
CA ALA A 41 -6.10 -9.95 -5.15
C ALA A 41 -5.40 -8.69 -5.70
N TYR A 42 -4.16 -8.43 -5.26
CA TYR A 42 -3.42 -7.25 -5.69
C TYR A 42 -3.16 -7.22 -7.19
N THR A 43 -2.89 -8.37 -7.82
CA THR A 43 -2.68 -8.45 -9.27
C THR A 43 -3.93 -8.14 -10.09
N HIS A 44 -5.12 -8.31 -9.49
CA HIS A 44 -6.42 -7.95 -10.06
C HIS A 44 -6.94 -6.59 -9.57
N GLY A 45 -6.13 -5.80 -8.87
CA GLY A 45 -6.53 -4.48 -8.35
C GLY A 45 -7.57 -4.57 -7.23
N ILE A 46 -7.52 -5.65 -6.45
CA ILE A 46 -8.38 -5.92 -5.30
C ILE A 46 -7.52 -5.83 -4.03
N PHE A 47 -8.07 -5.31 -2.93
CA PHE A 47 -7.41 -5.30 -1.63
C PHE A 47 -8.37 -5.69 -0.51
N PRO A 48 -7.87 -6.34 0.56
CA PRO A 48 -8.68 -6.64 1.74
C PRO A 48 -8.82 -5.39 2.61
N TRP A 49 -10.03 -5.11 3.09
CA TRP A 49 -10.24 -4.04 4.07
C TRP A 49 -11.48 -4.31 4.92
N PHE A 50 -11.27 -4.62 6.20
CA PHE A 50 -12.35 -4.99 7.11
C PHE A 50 -11.96 -4.69 8.56
N SER A 51 -12.96 -4.57 9.42
CA SER A 51 -12.83 -4.36 10.86
C SER A 51 -12.79 -5.69 11.59
N ARG A 52 -12.36 -5.70 12.86
CA ARG A 52 -12.14 -6.93 13.64
C ARG A 52 -13.38 -7.86 13.75
N GLU A 53 -14.58 -7.31 13.68
CA GLU A 53 -15.84 -8.07 13.80
C GLU A 53 -16.49 -8.35 12.44
N GLU A 54 -15.89 -7.88 11.35
CA GLU A 54 -16.36 -8.11 10.00
C GLU A 54 -15.68 -9.36 9.42
N PRO A 55 -16.34 -10.10 8.52
CA PRO A 55 -15.63 -11.08 7.70
C PRO A 55 -14.58 -10.38 6.84
N ILE A 56 -13.66 -11.14 6.25
CA ILE A 56 -12.77 -10.58 5.23
C ILE A 56 -13.62 -9.98 4.11
N LEU A 57 -13.42 -8.69 3.82
CA LEU A 57 -14.07 -7.97 2.73
C LEU A 57 -13.02 -7.56 1.69
N TRP A 58 -13.37 -7.73 0.43
CA TRP A 58 -12.50 -7.46 -0.72
C TRP A 58 -13.05 -6.29 -1.53
N TRP A 59 -12.17 -5.36 -1.92
CA TRP A 59 -12.56 -4.07 -2.49
C TRP A 59 -11.83 -3.73 -3.80
N SER A 60 -12.54 -3.12 -4.74
CA SER A 60 -12.02 -2.48 -5.95
C SER A 60 -12.85 -1.23 -6.31
N PRO A 61 -12.56 -0.07 -5.68
CA PRO A 61 -13.36 1.16 -5.83
C PRO A 61 -13.25 1.79 -7.21
N ASP A 62 -14.28 2.55 -7.56
CA ASP A 62 -14.35 3.40 -8.76
C ASP A 62 -14.85 4.80 -8.35
N PRO A 63 -14.07 5.88 -8.52
CA PRO A 63 -12.73 5.89 -9.11
C PRO A 63 -11.63 5.39 -8.14
N ARG A 64 -10.48 5.03 -8.71
CA ARG A 64 -9.29 4.56 -7.98
C ARG A 64 -8.25 5.67 -7.84
N ALA A 65 -7.75 5.91 -6.63
CA ALA A 65 -6.75 6.95 -6.38
C ALA A 65 -5.32 6.47 -6.65
N ILE A 66 -4.52 7.30 -7.33
CA ILE A 66 -3.10 7.04 -7.61
C ILE A 66 -2.26 8.30 -7.42
N ILE A 67 -0.94 8.13 -7.28
CA ILE A 67 0.05 9.19 -7.41
C ILE A 67 1.00 8.81 -8.55
N GLU A 68 1.04 9.62 -9.62
CA GLU A 68 2.13 9.52 -10.60
C GLU A 68 3.42 10.01 -9.95
N LEU A 69 4.53 9.32 -10.20
CA LEU A 69 5.80 9.64 -9.55
C LEU A 69 6.26 11.08 -9.87
N ASP A 70 6.00 11.57 -11.09
CA ASP A 70 6.35 12.93 -11.51
C ASP A 70 5.39 14.02 -11.02
N GLU A 71 4.22 13.62 -10.53
CA GLU A 71 3.22 14.54 -9.97
C GLU A 71 3.30 14.61 -8.44
N PHE A 72 4.19 13.86 -7.80
CA PHE A 72 4.39 13.91 -6.35
C PHE A 72 4.76 15.32 -5.87
N HIS A 73 3.90 15.88 -5.03
CA HIS A 73 4.08 17.22 -4.50
C HIS A 73 4.83 17.23 -3.17
N ALA A 74 6.14 17.49 -3.21
CA ALA A 74 6.92 17.79 -2.02
C ALA A 74 6.70 19.24 -1.56
N SER A 75 6.05 19.42 -0.41
CA SER A 75 5.83 20.73 0.21
C SER A 75 7.15 21.43 0.56
N SER A 76 7.09 22.75 0.80
CA SER A 76 8.28 23.53 1.20
C SER A 76 8.90 23.04 2.51
N SER A 77 8.08 22.61 3.48
CA SER A 77 8.55 22.04 4.74
C SER A 77 9.22 20.68 4.56
N LEU A 78 8.69 19.83 3.69
CA LEU A 78 9.31 18.54 3.35
C LEU A 78 10.65 18.75 2.64
N ARG A 79 10.72 19.66 1.66
CA ARG A 79 11.97 20.00 0.96
C ARG A 79 13.04 20.54 1.91
N LYS A 80 12.65 21.36 2.90
CA LYS A 80 13.57 21.81 3.96
C LYS A 80 14.07 20.64 4.80
N LEU A 81 13.20 19.67 5.13
CA LEU A 81 13.59 18.49 5.89
C LEU A 81 14.61 17.62 5.12
N ILE A 82 14.34 17.36 3.85
CA ILE A 82 15.24 16.58 2.97
C ILE A 82 16.64 17.21 2.95
N LYS A 83 16.73 18.53 2.74
CA LYS A 83 18.00 19.27 2.70
C LYS A 83 18.82 19.21 3.98
N ARG A 84 18.19 18.98 5.15
CA ARG A 84 18.91 18.90 6.43
C ARG A 84 19.67 17.59 6.59
N GLN A 85 19.30 16.54 5.85
CA GLN A 85 19.94 15.22 5.91
C GLN A 85 20.08 14.66 7.35
N GLN A 86 19.12 14.99 8.22
CA GLN A 86 19.11 14.57 9.63
C GLN A 86 18.51 13.16 9.84
N TYR A 87 17.95 12.57 8.78
CA TYR A 87 17.34 11.25 8.81
C TYR A 87 18.01 10.37 7.76
N HIS A 88 18.16 9.10 8.06
CA HIS A 88 18.49 8.09 7.06
C HIS A 88 17.26 7.25 6.75
N VAL A 89 17.16 6.78 5.51
CA VAL A 89 16.00 6.04 5.02
C VAL A 89 16.44 4.69 4.48
N THR A 90 15.72 3.65 4.86
CA THR A 90 16.00 2.28 4.41
C THR A 90 14.77 1.64 3.77
N LEU A 91 15.02 0.58 3.00
CA LEU A 91 14.03 -0.30 2.41
C LEU A 91 14.19 -1.70 3.01
N ASN A 92 13.09 -2.27 3.51
CA ASN A 92 13.01 -3.65 4.01
C ASN A 92 13.97 -3.94 5.18
N TYR A 93 14.31 -2.95 6.00
CA TYR A 93 15.14 -3.20 7.19
C TYR A 93 14.32 -3.72 8.37
N ASN A 94 13.08 -3.25 8.53
CA ASN A 94 12.25 -3.63 9.68
C ASN A 94 10.75 -3.52 9.38
N PHE A 95 10.26 -4.37 8.46
CA PHE A 95 8.86 -4.42 8.05
C PHE A 95 7.91 -4.55 9.24
N ASN A 96 8.22 -5.47 10.16
CA ASN A 96 7.37 -5.76 11.33
C ASN A 96 7.19 -4.51 12.22
N ALA A 97 8.26 -3.75 12.48
CA ALA A 97 8.14 -2.53 13.27
C ALA A 97 7.34 -1.44 12.55
N VAL A 98 7.39 -1.38 11.21
CA VAL A 98 6.61 -0.43 10.41
C VAL A 98 5.12 -0.77 10.49
N ILE A 99 4.73 -2.02 10.21
CA ILE A 99 3.32 -2.41 10.23
C ILE A 99 2.73 -2.34 11.64
N GLU A 100 3.51 -2.70 12.67
CA GLU A 100 3.13 -2.52 14.08
C GLU A 100 2.90 -1.04 14.39
N ALA A 101 3.83 -0.16 14.02
CA ALA A 101 3.67 1.28 14.21
C ALA A 101 2.42 1.82 13.48
N CYS A 102 2.16 1.37 12.24
CA CYS A 102 0.96 1.72 11.48
C CYS A 102 -0.35 1.25 12.14
N SER A 103 -0.32 0.10 12.83
CA SER A 103 -1.48 -0.41 13.56
C SER A 103 -1.80 0.42 14.81
N SER A 104 -0.80 1.11 15.37
CA SER A 104 -0.95 1.88 16.61
C SER A 104 -1.41 3.33 16.41
N ILE A 105 -1.47 3.83 15.17
CA ILE A 105 -1.82 5.21 14.89
C ILE A 105 -3.31 5.43 15.17
N PRO A 106 -3.69 6.45 15.97
CA PRO A 106 -5.08 6.84 16.11
C PRO A 106 -5.66 7.32 14.77
N ARG A 107 -6.85 6.83 14.40
CA ARG A 107 -7.51 7.14 13.13
C ARG A 107 -8.81 7.90 13.37
N LEU A 108 -9.11 8.86 12.51
CA LEU A 108 -10.40 9.53 12.52
C LEU A 108 -11.47 8.54 12.08
N ASN A 109 -12.46 8.29 12.93
CA ASN A 109 -13.63 7.50 12.56
C ASN A 109 -14.52 8.37 11.65
N PRO A 110 -14.77 7.95 10.39
CA PRO A 110 -15.49 8.76 9.42
C PRO A 110 -16.98 8.96 9.78
N HIS A 111 -17.57 8.08 10.58
CA HIS A 111 -18.98 8.18 10.99
C HIS A 111 -19.18 9.08 12.21
N THR A 112 -18.23 9.07 13.15
CA THR A 112 -18.36 9.79 14.43
C THR A 112 -17.54 11.07 14.50
N GLY A 113 -16.59 11.27 13.58
CA GLY A 113 -15.62 12.35 13.62
C GLY A 113 -14.67 12.29 14.82
N LYS A 114 -14.66 11.17 15.58
CA LYS A 114 -13.79 10.99 16.74
C LYS A 114 -12.53 10.23 16.36
N ILE A 115 -11.43 10.56 17.01
CA ILE A 115 -10.21 9.78 16.92
C ILE A 115 -10.45 8.46 17.69
N SER A 116 -10.37 7.34 16.99
CA SER A 116 -10.40 6.00 17.56
C SER A 116 -9.03 5.32 17.44
N ARG A 117 -8.78 4.34 18.31
CA ARG A 117 -7.69 3.38 18.15
C ARG A 117 -8.10 2.17 17.31
N ASP A 118 -9.34 2.10 16.88
CA ASP A 118 -9.82 1.05 15.98
C ASP A 118 -9.08 1.14 14.65
N THR A 119 -8.59 0.00 14.21
CA THR A 119 -7.76 -0.12 13.03
C THR A 119 -8.13 -1.41 12.31
N TRP A 120 -8.14 -1.35 10.98
CA TRP A 120 -8.26 -2.52 10.12
C TRP A 120 -6.97 -3.37 10.13
N ILE A 121 -5.85 -2.81 10.65
CA ILE A 121 -4.56 -3.50 10.77
C ILE A 121 -4.56 -4.37 12.03
N THR A 122 -5.46 -5.36 12.04
CA THR A 122 -5.58 -6.36 13.11
C THR A 122 -4.32 -7.23 13.20
N LYS A 123 -4.21 -8.08 14.23
CA LYS A 123 -3.10 -9.05 14.32
C LYS A 123 -3.10 -10.08 13.19
N GLU A 124 -4.27 -10.38 12.63
CA GLU A 124 -4.39 -11.25 11.46
C GLU A 124 -3.82 -10.57 10.21
N MET A 125 -4.22 -9.31 9.96
CA MET A 125 -3.65 -8.51 8.88
C MET A 125 -2.14 -8.30 9.04
N GLN A 126 -1.64 -8.04 10.26
CA GLN A 126 -0.19 -7.95 10.49
C GLN A 126 0.53 -9.22 10.02
N ARG A 127 0.06 -10.40 10.45
CA ARG A 127 0.65 -11.68 10.05
C ARG A 127 0.58 -11.90 8.55
N ALA A 128 -0.54 -11.58 7.92
CA ALA A 128 -0.75 -11.76 6.49
C ALA A 128 0.27 -10.96 5.66
N TYR A 129 0.49 -9.68 5.99
CA TYR A 129 1.46 -8.84 5.28
C TYR A 129 2.91 -9.16 5.66
N GLU A 130 3.17 -9.65 6.87
CA GLU A 130 4.47 -10.22 7.24
C GLU A 130 4.80 -11.44 6.37
N GLN A 131 3.82 -12.32 6.09
CA GLN A 131 4.01 -13.44 5.18
C GLN A 131 4.24 -12.96 3.73
N LEU A 132 3.51 -11.94 3.26
CA LEU A 132 3.79 -11.30 1.97
C LEU A 132 5.20 -10.70 1.91
N HIS A 133 5.67 -10.12 3.01
CA HIS A 133 7.02 -9.57 3.08
C HIS A 133 8.08 -10.66 2.98
N ILE A 134 7.90 -11.78 3.70
CA ILE A 134 8.76 -12.97 3.61
C ILE A 134 8.75 -13.55 2.18
N ALA A 135 7.59 -13.54 1.52
CA ALA A 135 7.46 -13.95 0.13
C ALA A 135 8.11 -12.96 -0.86
N GLY A 136 8.58 -11.80 -0.40
CA GLY A 136 9.21 -10.77 -1.22
C GLY A 136 8.23 -9.93 -2.03
N ILE A 137 6.97 -9.83 -1.60
CA ILE A 137 5.87 -9.14 -2.29
C ILE A 137 5.45 -7.85 -1.57
N ALA A 138 5.51 -7.85 -0.23
CA ALA A 138 5.29 -6.64 0.58
C ALA A 138 6.62 -6.01 0.99
N HIS A 139 6.66 -4.67 0.98
CA HIS A 139 7.88 -3.91 1.26
C HIS A 139 7.61 -2.74 2.18
N SER A 140 8.63 -2.37 2.96
CA SER A 140 8.60 -1.26 3.89
C SER A 140 9.68 -0.23 3.60
N ILE A 141 9.37 1.03 3.86
CA ILE A 141 10.31 2.13 3.89
C ILE A 141 10.38 2.62 5.34
N GLU A 142 11.57 2.68 5.89
CA GLU A 142 11.82 3.09 7.27
C GLU A 142 12.57 4.42 7.32
N VAL A 143 12.13 5.33 8.18
CA VAL A 143 12.81 6.60 8.45
C VAL A 143 13.35 6.58 9.87
N TRP A 144 14.66 6.71 9.96
CA TRP A 144 15.41 6.63 11.21
C TRP A 144 16.05 7.96 11.54
N ASP A 145 16.07 8.29 12.83
CA ASP A 145 16.79 9.46 13.32
C ASP A 145 18.30 9.18 13.51
N GLU A 146 19.03 10.19 13.96
CA GLU A 146 20.46 10.14 14.21
C GLU A 146 20.89 9.17 15.33
N LYS A 147 19.92 8.61 16.07
CA LYS A 147 20.13 7.63 17.14
C LYS A 147 19.58 6.25 16.76
N ASP A 148 19.35 6.01 15.47
CA ASP A 148 18.78 4.77 14.92
C ASP A 148 17.38 4.45 15.48
N VAL A 149 16.60 5.47 15.87
CA VAL A 149 15.22 5.29 16.30
C VAL A 149 14.28 5.40 15.11
N LEU A 150 13.39 4.42 14.96
CA LEU A 150 12.34 4.43 13.94
C LEU A 150 11.31 5.53 14.23
N VAL A 151 11.34 6.60 13.44
CA VAL A 151 10.53 7.82 13.61
C VAL A 151 9.49 8.05 12.52
N GLY A 152 9.45 7.22 11.49
CA GLY A 152 8.42 7.22 10.46
C GLY A 152 8.61 6.09 9.48
N GLY A 153 7.64 5.90 8.60
CA GLY A 153 7.74 4.87 7.58
C GLY A 153 6.41 4.61 6.88
N LEU A 154 6.46 3.73 5.91
CA LEU A 154 5.30 3.20 5.20
C LEU A 154 5.53 1.76 4.79
N TYR A 155 4.46 1.03 4.52
CA TYR A 155 4.54 -0.28 3.89
C TYR A 155 3.48 -0.40 2.79
N GLY A 156 3.71 -1.35 1.89
CA GLY A 156 2.82 -1.64 0.80
C GLY A 156 3.16 -2.92 0.06
N VAL A 157 2.38 -3.22 -0.96
CA VAL A 157 2.55 -4.39 -1.83
C VAL A 157 2.97 -3.93 -3.21
N ALA A 158 4.05 -4.50 -3.75
CA ALA A 158 4.47 -4.19 -5.11
C ALA A 158 3.93 -5.21 -6.11
N VAL A 159 3.31 -4.72 -7.19
CA VAL A 159 2.84 -5.52 -8.33
C VAL A 159 3.54 -5.02 -9.58
N GLY A 160 4.58 -5.74 -10.00
CA GLY A 160 5.42 -5.35 -11.12
C GLY A 160 6.01 -3.96 -10.91
N LYS A 161 5.52 -3.00 -11.69
CA LYS A 161 5.94 -1.59 -11.61
C LYS A 161 5.03 -0.68 -10.78
N VAL A 162 3.98 -1.22 -10.16
CA VAL A 162 3.04 -0.48 -9.32
C VAL A 162 3.34 -0.77 -7.85
N PHE A 163 3.24 0.25 -7.00
CA PHE A 163 3.31 0.07 -5.54
C PHE A 163 1.98 0.43 -4.91
N CYS A 164 1.29 -0.55 -4.31
CA CYS A 164 0.05 -0.36 -3.57
C CYS A 164 0.38 0.04 -2.13
N GLY A 165 0.23 1.32 -1.81
CA GLY A 165 0.54 1.85 -0.48
C GLY A 165 -0.55 1.48 0.52
N GLU A 166 -0.20 0.81 1.61
CA GLU A 166 -1.19 0.28 2.56
C GLU A 166 -1.38 1.22 3.75
N SER A 167 -0.27 1.60 4.38
CA SER A 167 -0.28 2.56 5.45
C SER A 167 1.07 3.19 5.67
N MET A 168 1.03 4.33 6.36
CA MET A 168 2.21 5.07 6.76
C MET A 168 2.03 5.61 8.18
N PHE A 169 3.13 5.81 8.90
CA PHE A 169 3.13 6.39 10.22
C PHE A 169 4.23 7.44 10.35
N HIS A 170 4.06 8.32 11.34
CA HIS A 170 5.08 9.29 11.74
C HIS A 170 5.07 9.43 13.26
N LYS A 171 6.25 9.60 13.84
CA LYS A 171 6.46 9.98 15.25
C LYS A 171 7.10 11.38 15.38
N ARG A 172 7.52 11.96 14.26
CA ARG A 172 8.05 13.33 14.13
C ARG A 172 7.45 13.98 12.89
N ASP A 173 7.45 15.30 12.85
CA ASP A 173 6.86 16.05 11.73
C ASP A 173 7.46 15.64 10.38
N ASN A 174 6.59 15.43 9.40
CA ASN A 174 6.91 15.09 8.01
C ASN A 174 7.69 13.77 7.80
N THR A 175 7.93 12.92 8.80
CA THR A 175 8.68 11.67 8.57
C THR A 175 7.92 10.65 7.72
N SER A 176 6.58 10.58 7.80
CA SER A 176 5.79 9.76 6.84
C SER A 176 5.87 10.30 5.41
N LYS A 177 5.87 11.62 5.24
CA LYS A 177 6.03 12.27 3.92
C LYS A 177 7.45 12.08 3.38
N LEU A 178 8.45 12.02 4.26
CA LEU A 178 9.82 11.69 3.89
C LEU A 178 9.93 10.24 3.42
N ALA A 179 9.24 9.29 4.07
CA ALA A 179 9.13 7.91 3.61
C ALA A 179 8.47 7.83 2.22
N MET A 180 7.39 8.59 1.99
CA MET A 180 6.74 8.68 0.68
C MET A 180 7.67 9.29 -0.39
N TYR A 181 8.40 10.36 -0.06
CA TYR A 181 9.39 10.94 -0.98
C TYR A 181 10.48 9.93 -1.34
N ALA A 182 10.99 9.19 -0.34
CA ALA A 182 11.99 8.14 -0.55
C ALA A 182 11.47 7.01 -1.45
N LEU A 183 10.22 6.57 -1.23
CA LEU A 183 9.55 5.60 -2.11
C LEU A 183 9.49 6.13 -3.54
N VAL A 184 9.04 7.37 -3.75
CA VAL A 184 8.96 7.98 -5.09
C VAL A 184 10.34 8.04 -5.74
N THR A 185 11.36 8.49 -5.03
CA THR A 185 12.75 8.53 -5.53
C THR A 185 13.24 7.14 -5.91
N HIS A 186 13.03 6.14 -5.05
CA HIS A 186 13.38 4.75 -5.31
C HIS A 186 12.67 4.22 -6.57
N MET A 187 11.35 4.42 -6.66
CA MET A 187 10.55 3.98 -7.78
C MET A 187 11.00 4.61 -9.11
N LYS A 188 11.35 5.91 -9.12
CA LYS A 188 11.91 6.57 -10.30
C LYS A 188 13.24 5.99 -10.73
N ASN A 189 14.15 5.76 -9.78
CA ASN A 189 15.48 5.19 -10.06
C ASN A 189 15.40 3.78 -10.66
N HIS A 190 14.33 3.04 -10.35
CA HIS A 190 14.07 1.70 -10.90
C HIS A 190 13.10 1.68 -12.10
N ASN A 191 12.73 2.84 -12.66
CA ASN A 191 11.78 2.95 -13.79
C ASN A 191 10.44 2.24 -13.51
N LEU A 192 9.95 2.36 -12.27
CA LEU A 192 8.62 1.96 -11.86
C LEU A 192 7.61 3.05 -12.22
N ALA A 193 6.31 2.77 -12.06
CA ALA A 193 5.27 3.53 -12.75
C ALA A 193 4.52 4.51 -11.85
N PHE A 194 3.76 4.03 -10.87
CA PHE A 194 2.91 4.87 -10.01
C PHE A 194 2.57 4.17 -8.70
N ILE A 195 2.09 4.94 -7.74
CA ILE A 195 1.63 4.45 -6.43
C ILE A 195 0.10 4.36 -6.45
N ASP A 196 -0.45 3.17 -6.17
CA ASP A 196 -1.87 3.00 -5.86
C ASP A 196 -2.13 3.43 -4.43
N CYS A 197 -3.11 4.32 -4.26
CA CYS A 197 -3.53 4.86 -2.96
C CYS A 197 -4.96 4.45 -2.60
N GLN A 198 -5.55 3.52 -3.35
CA GLN A 198 -6.88 2.96 -3.18
C GLN A 198 -8.01 4.01 -3.20
N LEU A 199 -8.16 4.77 -2.11
CA LEU A 199 -9.19 5.79 -1.93
C LEU A 199 -8.58 7.19 -1.85
N PRO A 200 -9.22 8.20 -2.45
CA PRO A 200 -8.74 9.57 -2.35
C PRO A 200 -8.97 10.11 -0.93
N THR A 201 -7.96 10.76 -0.36
CA THR A 201 -8.08 11.53 0.89
C THR A 201 -7.50 12.92 0.68
N ALA A 202 -7.96 13.92 1.44
CA ALA A 202 -7.39 15.27 1.37
C ALA A 202 -5.87 15.29 1.61
N HIS A 203 -5.38 14.39 2.48
CA HIS A 203 -3.95 14.21 2.70
C HIS A 203 -3.22 13.73 1.44
N LEU A 204 -3.72 12.67 0.78
CA LEU A 204 -3.11 12.14 -0.43
C LEU A 204 -3.18 13.13 -1.61
N VAL A 205 -4.31 13.85 -1.75
CA VAL A 205 -4.45 14.91 -2.77
C VAL A 205 -3.40 15.99 -2.56
N SER A 206 -3.10 16.37 -1.31
CA SER A 206 -2.03 17.35 -1.02
C SER A 206 -0.63 16.87 -1.41
N LEU A 207 -0.44 15.55 -1.61
CA LEU A 207 0.79 14.92 -2.07
C LEU A 207 0.82 14.68 -3.59
N GLY A 208 -0.22 15.11 -4.32
CA GLY A 208 -0.34 14.93 -5.78
C GLY A 208 -1.21 13.76 -6.20
N ALA A 209 -2.02 13.18 -5.30
CA ALA A 209 -2.92 12.11 -5.71
C ALA A 209 -4.03 12.62 -6.64
N LYS A 210 -4.29 11.84 -7.68
CA LYS A 210 -5.41 12.01 -8.62
C LYS A 210 -6.20 10.71 -8.71
N THR A 211 -7.31 10.74 -9.42
CA THR A 211 -8.16 9.58 -9.61
C THR A 211 -8.19 9.13 -11.07
N LEU A 212 -8.29 7.81 -11.27
CA LEU A 212 -8.58 7.17 -12.55
C LEU A 212 -9.91 6.42 -12.45
N SER A 213 -10.55 6.14 -13.59
CA SER A 213 -11.59 5.12 -13.60
C SER A 213 -10.97 3.78 -13.17
N ARG A 214 -11.76 2.91 -12.52
CA ARG A 214 -11.31 1.55 -12.19
C ARG A 214 -10.82 0.81 -13.43
N ALA A 215 -11.51 0.95 -14.56
CA ALA A 215 -11.10 0.31 -15.81
C ALA A 215 -9.70 0.75 -16.28
N ASP A 216 -9.40 2.06 -16.23
CA ASP A 216 -8.08 2.58 -16.59
C ASP A 216 -7.00 2.12 -15.63
N PHE A 217 -7.29 2.08 -14.32
CA PHE A 217 -6.37 1.57 -13.32
C PHE A 217 -6.02 0.10 -13.57
N ILE A 218 -7.02 -0.76 -13.78
CA ILE A 218 -6.84 -2.20 -14.01
C ILE A 218 -6.06 -2.45 -15.29
N SER A 219 -6.39 -1.73 -16.37
CA SER A 219 -5.66 -1.78 -17.64
C SER A 219 -4.17 -1.44 -17.46
N ARG A 220 -3.87 -0.37 -16.73
CA ARG A 220 -2.49 0.02 -16.41
C ARG A 220 -1.79 -1.01 -15.54
N LEU A 221 -2.46 -1.50 -14.48
CA LEU A 221 -1.93 -2.49 -13.56
C LEU A 221 -1.54 -3.77 -14.30
N HIS A 222 -2.43 -4.34 -15.10
CA HIS A 222 -2.16 -5.56 -15.87
C HIS A 222 -1.00 -5.37 -16.83
N LYS A 223 -0.96 -4.25 -17.56
CA LYS A 223 0.14 -3.94 -18.49
C LYS A 223 1.50 -3.83 -17.78
N LEU A 224 1.50 -3.38 -16.53
CA LEU A 224 2.70 -3.12 -15.72
C LEU A 224 3.03 -4.26 -14.75
N ASN A 225 2.20 -5.29 -14.68
CA ASN A 225 2.43 -6.44 -13.83
C ASN A 225 3.50 -7.35 -14.46
N GLN A 226 4.71 -7.19 -13.96
CA GLN A 226 5.90 -7.99 -14.32
C GLN A 226 6.47 -8.66 -13.06
N THR A 227 5.58 -9.00 -12.11
CA THR A 227 6.00 -9.59 -10.83
C THR A 227 6.56 -10.99 -11.04
N LEU A 228 5.93 -11.77 -11.90
CA LEU A 228 6.34 -13.13 -12.25
C LEU A 228 6.95 -13.18 -13.65
N ASP A 229 7.89 -14.11 -13.85
CA ASP A 229 8.40 -14.49 -15.17
C ASP A 229 7.48 -15.50 -15.86
N GLU A 230 7.85 -15.91 -17.08
CA GLU A 230 7.10 -16.87 -17.90
C GLU A 230 6.97 -18.26 -17.24
N GLN A 231 7.81 -18.56 -16.24
CA GLN A 231 7.79 -19.81 -15.48
C GLN A 231 7.02 -19.67 -14.16
N GLY A 232 6.41 -18.51 -13.89
CA GLY A 232 5.65 -18.24 -12.67
C GLY A 232 6.52 -17.95 -11.45
N ASN A 233 7.83 -17.72 -11.60
CA ASN A 233 8.71 -17.35 -10.50
C ASN A 233 8.79 -15.83 -10.38
N ILE A 234 9.11 -15.31 -9.18
CA ILE A 234 9.38 -13.87 -9.01
C ILE A 234 10.47 -13.42 -9.99
N ALA A 235 10.11 -12.50 -10.87
CA ALA A 235 10.97 -12.02 -11.93
C ALA A 235 12.25 -11.40 -11.36
N ARG A 236 13.39 -11.67 -12.00
CA ARG A 236 14.70 -11.15 -11.56
C ARG A 236 14.73 -9.63 -11.45
N PHE A 237 14.11 -8.93 -12.41
CA PHE A 237 13.98 -7.47 -12.39
C PHE A 237 13.23 -7.01 -11.14
N TYR A 238 12.04 -7.57 -10.89
CA TYR A 238 11.23 -7.23 -9.72
C TYR A 238 11.99 -7.45 -8.42
N ARG A 239 12.61 -8.63 -8.25
CA ARG A 239 13.39 -8.95 -7.05
C ARG A 239 14.51 -7.93 -6.82
N HIS A 240 15.21 -7.51 -7.87
CA HIS A 240 16.31 -6.55 -7.76
C HIS A 240 15.85 -5.18 -7.28
N CYS A 241 14.68 -4.69 -7.73
CA CYS A 241 14.14 -3.42 -7.28
C CYS A 241 13.94 -3.40 -5.77
N TRP A 242 13.42 -4.48 -5.20
CA TRP A 242 12.95 -4.49 -3.82
C TRP A 242 13.92 -5.14 -2.81
N LEU A 243 15.20 -5.28 -3.16
CA LEU A 243 16.21 -5.77 -2.22
C LEU A 243 16.37 -4.80 -1.05
N LYS A 244 16.63 -5.37 0.13
CA LYS A 244 16.97 -4.63 1.35
C LYS A 244 18.17 -3.73 1.10
N GLN A 245 18.00 -2.42 1.29
CA GLN A 245 19.03 -1.41 1.01
C GLN A 245 18.78 -0.09 1.73
N VAL A 246 19.79 0.78 1.76
CA VAL A 246 19.64 2.18 2.15
C VAL A 246 19.18 2.97 0.93
N ILE A 247 18.21 3.89 1.10
CA ILE A 247 17.78 4.80 0.04
C ILE A 247 18.47 6.14 0.22
N THR A 248 19.23 6.55 -0.79
CA THR A 248 19.82 7.89 -0.85
C THR A 248 18.79 8.90 -1.39
N LEU A 249 18.60 10.00 -0.66
CA LEU A 249 17.65 11.08 -0.96
C LEU A 249 18.28 12.28 -1.65
#